data_AF-A0A7S0MPA9-F1
#
_entry.id   AF-A0A7S0MPA9-F1
#
_cell.length_a   1.000
_cell.length_b   1.000
_cell.length_c   1.000
_cell.angle_alpha   90.00
_cell.angle_beta   90.00
_cell.angle_gamma   90.00
#
_symmetry.space_group_name_H-M   'P 1'
#
loop_
_entity.id
_entity.type
_entity.pdbx_description
1 polymer ?
#
loop_
_entity_poly.entity_id
_entity_poly.type
_entity_poly.pdbx_seq_one_letter_code
_entity_poly.pdbx_strand_id
1 'polypeptide(L)'
;DMRLVLPAVASPYVLRYLFAASAAVHRAGAHALPAPALRLFASALADAALGAYTKAANAAGAEWSEKGVLQLLFDCRYLADTLRGGAADPAPAARLEELLTARLDPIDWATYEPYLWANEQRFYQRTSVLAGGLVQL
;
A
#
# COMPACT_ATOMS: atom_id res chain seq x y z
N ASP A 1 -13.80 -22.58 17.26
CA ASP A 1 -13.83 -21.47 16.28
C ASP A 1 -12.48 -21.25 15.65
N MET A 2 -12.39 -21.40 14.33
CA MET A 2 -11.17 -21.09 13.57
C MET A 2 -11.09 -19.57 13.43
N ARG A 3 -10.09 -18.94 14.05
CA ARG A 3 -9.89 -17.48 13.99
C ARG A 3 -8.80 -17.18 12.96
N LEU A 4 -9.20 -16.67 11.80
CA LEU A 4 -8.27 -16.17 10.80
C LEU A 4 -7.52 -14.96 11.37
N VAL A 5 -6.19 -15.05 11.45
CA VAL A 5 -5.32 -13.96 11.90
C VAL A 5 -4.68 -13.32 10.68
N LEU A 6 -5.32 -12.29 10.16
CA LEU A 6 -4.88 -11.53 8.99
C LEU A 6 -4.40 -10.13 9.40
N PRO A 7 -3.52 -9.51 8.59
CA PRO A 7 -3.21 -8.09 8.72
C PRO A 7 -4.49 -7.24 8.77
N ALA A 8 -4.48 -6.29 9.70
CA ALA A 8 -5.56 -5.31 9.88
C ALA A 8 -5.06 -3.87 9.96
N VAL A 9 -3.75 -3.69 9.87
CA VAL A 9 -3.05 -2.41 9.92
C VAL A 9 -1.86 -2.46 8.99
N ALA A 10 -1.51 -1.32 8.41
CA ALA A 10 -0.29 -1.20 7.63
C ALA A 10 0.93 -1.31 8.56
N SER A 11 2.06 -1.77 8.02
CA SER A 11 3.30 -1.86 8.77
C SER A 11 3.78 -0.46 9.22
N PRO A 12 4.55 -0.38 10.32
CA PRO A 12 5.14 0.88 10.76
C PRO A 12 6.03 1.56 9.71
N TYR A 13 6.63 0.79 8.80
CA TYR A 13 7.46 1.30 7.70
C TYR A 13 6.62 2.07 6.68
N VAL A 14 5.45 1.53 6.31
CA VAL A 14 4.50 2.20 5.42
C VAL A 14 3.97 3.48 6.06
N LEU A 15 3.58 3.43 7.34
CA LEU A 15 3.10 4.62 8.05
C LEU A 15 4.17 5.71 8.16
N ARG A 16 5.41 5.33 8.47
CA ARG A 16 6.54 6.27 8.51
C ARG A 16 6.83 6.87 7.13
N TYR A 17 6.71 6.07 6.07
CA TYR A 17 6.88 6.53 4.70
C TYR A 17 5.86 7.59 4.32
N LEU A 18 4.57 7.32 4.58
CA LEU A 18 3.47 8.26 4.33
C LEU A 18 3.63 9.54 5.17
N PHE A 19 3.98 9.42 6.46
CA PHE A 19 4.22 10.58 7.30
C PHE A 19 5.39 11.45 6.81
N ALA A 20 6.48 10.82 6.36
CA ALA A 20 7.62 11.53 5.78
C ALA A 20 7.22 12.28 4.49
N ALA A 21 6.34 11.69 3.68
CA ALA A 21 5.77 12.33 2.50
C ALA A 21 4.90 13.55 2.86
N SER A 22 3.99 13.41 3.83
CA SER A 22 3.18 14.54 4.32
C SER A 22 4.03 15.67 4.88
N ALA A 23 5.13 15.34 5.58
CA ALA A 23 6.08 16.31 6.09
C ALA A 23 6.86 17.00 4.96
N ALA A 24 7.22 16.27 3.89
CA ALA A 24 7.86 16.86 2.72
C ALA A 24 6.95 17.86 1.99
N VAL A 25 5.68 17.50 1.81
CA VAL A 25 4.66 18.39 1.23
C VAL A 25 4.45 19.64 2.09
N HIS A 26 4.38 19.50 3.43
CA HIS A 26 4.28 20.66 4.33
C HIS A 26 5.50 21.59 4.21
N ARG A 27 6.72 21.04 4.19
CA ARG A 27 7.94 21.84 4.02
C ARG A 27 8.00 22.58 2.69
N ALA A 28 7.41 22.01 1.64
CA ALA A 28 7.30 22.64 0.33
C ALA A 28 6.18 23.70 0.24
N GLY A 29 5.49 24.00 1.34
CA GLY A 29 4.40 24.96 1.37
C GLY A 29 3.10 24.38 0.83
N ALA A 30 2.63 23.28 1.42
CA ALA A 30 1.42 22.51 1.02
C ALA A 30 0.24 23.36 0.52
N HIS A 31 -0.05 24.47 1.21
CA HIS A 31 -1.16 25.39 0.89
C HIS A 31 -0.98 26.16 -0.42
N ALA A 32 0.25 26.34 -0.89
CA ALA A 32 0.59 27.03 -2.14
C ALA A 32 0.80 26.06 -3.32
N LEU A 33 0.84 24.75 -3.06
CA LEU A 33 1.04 23.75 -4.11
C LEU A 33 -0.26 23.49 -4.87
N PRO A 34 -0.23 23.55 -6.22
CA PRO A 34 -1.41 23.26 -7.01
C PRO A 34 -1.69 21.74 -6.98
N ALA A 35 -2.98 21.36 -6.97
CA ALA A 35 -3.40 19.96 -6.90
C ALA A 35 -2.74 19.02 -7.94
N PRO A 36 -2.48 19.43 -9.20
CA PRO A 36 -1.71 18.61 -10.14
C PRO A 36 -0.29 18.28 -9.68
N ALA A 37 0.40 19.20 -9.00
CA ALA A 37 1.76 18.96 -8.50
C ALA A 37 1.75 17.96 -7.35
N LEU A 38 0.75 18.05 -6.47
CA LEU A 38 0.54 17.09 -5.39
C LEU A 38 0.19 15.69 -5.93
N ARG A 39 -0.66 15.59 -6.96
CA ARG A 39 -0.97 14.31 -7.62
C ARG A 39 0.24 13.70 -8.31
N LEU A 40 1.03 14.53 -9.00
CA LEU A 40 2.28 14.07 -9.62
C LEU A 40 3.25 13.54 -8.57
N PHE A 41 3.43 14.25 -7.46
CA PHE A 41 4.26 13.80 -6.34
C PHE A 41 3.76 12.48 -5.77
N ALA A 42 2.47 12.37 -5.47
CA ALA A 42 1.88 11.16 -4.89
C ALA A 42 1.99 9.95 -5.85
N SER A 43 1.75 10.15 -7.14
CA SER A 43 1.92 9.11 -8.16
C SER A 43 3.37 8.65 -8.27
N ALA A 44 4.32 9.58 -8.39
CA ALA A 44 5.75 9.26 -8.48
C ALA A 44 6.26 8.57 -7.22
N LEU A 45 5.75 8.95 -6.05
CA LEU A 45 6.06 8.32 -4.78
C LEU A 45 5.53 6.88 -4.72
N ALA A 46 4.29 6.66 -5.16
CA ALA A 46 3.71 5.33 -5.27
C ALA A 46 4.49 4.43 -6.24
N ASP A 47 4.85 4.95 -7.42
CA ASP A 47 5.67 4.21 -8.40
C ASP A 47 7.03 3.82 -7.82
N ALA A 48 7.69 4.75 -7.11
CA ALA A 48 8.96 4.49 -6.47
C ALA A 48 8.84 3.41 -5.38
N ALA A 49 7.82 3.47 -4.53
CA ALA A 49 7.58 2.49 -3.46
C ALA A 49 7.25 1.10 -4.01
N LEU A 50 6.26 1.00 -4.91
CA LEU A 50 5.84 -0.26 -5.52
C LEU A 50 6.96 -0.87 -6.38
N GLY A 51 7.72 -0.02 -7.09
CA GLY A 51 8.91 -0.44 -7.82
C GLY A 51 10.02 -0.98 -6.90
N ALA A 52 10.23 -0.37 -5.74
CA ALA A 52 11.18 -0.87 -4.75
C ALA A 52 10.76 -2.23 -4.17
N TYR A 53 9.47 -2.40 -3.82
CA TYR A 53 8.94 -3.69 -3.39
C TYR A 53 9.03 -4.76 -4.47
N THR A 54 8.72 -4.42 -5.72
CA THR A 54 8.83 -5.35 -6.86
C THR A 54 10.27 -5.81 -7.04
N LYS A 55 11.25 -4.89 -6.97
CA LYS A 55 12.67 -5.24 -7.04
C LYS A 55 13.08 -6.14 -5.87
N ALA A 56 12.64 -5.82 -4.65
CA ALA A 56 12.93 -6.62 -3.47
C ALA A 56 12.31 -8.03 -3.55
N ALA A 57 11.06 -8.13 -4.00
CA ALA A 57 10.36 -9.40 -4.20
C ALA A 57 11.06 -10.28 -5.25
N ASN A 58 11.53 -9.69 -6.35
CA ASN A 58 12.26 -10.44 -7.38
C ASN A 58 13.69 -10.82 -6.96
N ALA A 59 14.34 -10.01 -6.13
CA ALA A 59 15.69 -10.29 -5.62
C ALA A 59 15.69 -11.28 -4.46
N ALA A 60 14.60 -11.35 -3.70
CA ALA A 60 14.48 -12.28 -2.60
C ALA A 60 14.29 -13.71 -3.13
N GLY A 61 15.11 -14.63 -2.61
CA GLY A 61 15.02 -16.06 -2.90
C GLY A 61 13.76 -16.73 -2.30
N ALA A 62 13.84 -18.04 -2.11
CA ALA A 62 12.69 -18.92 -1.89
C ALA A 62 12.03 -18.91 -0.50
N GLU A 63 12.32 -17.96 0.40
CA GLU A 63 11.78 -18.01 1.77
C GLU A 63 11.05 -16.73 2.18
N TRP A 64 9.77 -16.66 1.84
CA TRP A 64 8.84 -15.68 2.39
C TRP A 64 7.83 -16.43 3.23
N SER A 65 7.68 -16.03 4.50
CA SER A 65 6.58 -16.56 5.29
C SER A 65 5.25 -16.07 4.72
N GLU A 66 4.24 -16.92 4.72
CA GLU A 66 2.86 -16.60 4.31
C GLU A 66 2.35 -15.32 4.98
N LYS A 67 2.54 -15.19 6.30
CA LYS A 67 2.18 -13.98 7.06
C LYS A 67 2.89 -12.72 6.55
N GLY A 68 4.16 -12.84 6.15
CA GLY A 68 4.93 -11.75 5.58
C GLY A 68 4.42 -11.34 4.20
N VAL A 69 4.05 -12.31 3.37
CA VAL A 69 3.43 -12.06 2.06
C VAL A 69 2.09 -11.35 2.24
N LEU A 70 1.23 -11.83 3.16
CA LEU A 70 -0.06 -11.21 3.46
C LEU A 70 0.09 -9.78 3.99
N GLN A 71 1.09 -9.51 4.85
CA GLN A 71 1.37 -8.14 5.32
C GLN A 71 1.83 -7.24 4.16
N LEU A 72 2.65 -7.76 3.24
CA LEU A 72 3.11 -6.97 2.10
C LEU A 72 2.01 -6.72 1.06
N LEU A 73 1.10 -7.67 0.85
CA LEU A 73 -0.12 -7.47 0.07
C LEU A 73 -0.96 -6.32 0.66
N PHE A 74 -1.20 -6.36 1.97
CA PHE A 74 -1.90 -5.29 2.68
C PHE A 74 -1.19 -3.94 2.50
N ASP A 75 0.12 -3.89 2.77
CA ASP A 75 0.92 -2.68 2.72
C ASP A 75 0.96 -2.04 1.32
N CYS A 76 1.11 -2.86 0.27
CA CYS A 76 1.19 -2.38 -1.11
C CYS A 76 -0.16 -1.85 -1.60
N ARG A 77 -1.25 -2.56 -1.25
CA ARG A 77 -2.61 -2.11 -1.55
C ARG A 77 -2.90 -0.77 -0.87
N TYR A 78 -2.67 -0.70 0.44
CA TYR A 78 -2.89 0.50 1.23
C TYR A 78 -2.05 1.70 0.73
N LEU A 79 -0.79 1.48 0.34
CA LEU A 79 0.05 2.52 -0.27
C LEU A 79 -0.52 3.02 -1.60
N ALA A 80 -0.93 2.10 -2.48
CA ALA A 80 -1.52 2.44 -3.76
C ALA A 80 -2.81 3.25 -3.55
N ASP A 81 -3.73 2.77 -2.73
CA ASP A 81 -5.01 3.42 -2.48
C ASP A 81 -4.83 4.79 -1.79
N THR A 82 -3.88 4.90 -0.84
CA THR A 82 -3.57 6.17 -0.14
C THR A 82 -2.94 7.22 -1.05
N LEU A 83 -2.01 6.84 -1.92
CA LEU A 83 -1.27 7.79 -2.75
C LEU A 83 -1.95 8.09 -4.09
N ARG A 84 -2.84 7.20 -4.56
CA ARG A 84 -3.51 7.32 -5.86
C ARG A 84 -5.01 7.60 -5.75
N GLY A 85 -5.55 7.64 -4.54
CA GLY A 85 -6.98 7.87 -4.31
C GLY A 85 -7.87 6.76 -4.87
N GLY A 86 -7.34 5.53 -4.99
CA GLY A 86 -8.06 4.35 -5.49
C GLY A 86 -8.46 4.37 -6.98
N ALA A 87 -8.13 5.43 -7.74
CA ALA A 87 -8.60 5.61 -9.13
C ALA A 87 -7.49 5.63 -10.20
N ALA A 88 -6.21 5.68 -9.82
CA ALA A 88 -5.11 5.75 -10.79
C ALA A 88 -4.67 4.35 -11.28
N ASP A 89 -3.83 4.34 -12.32
CA ASP A 89 -3.34 3.14 -13.01
C ASP A 89 -2.96 2.01 -12.02
N PRO A 90 -3.72 0.89 -12.01
CA PRO A 90 -3.46 -0.20 -11.09
C PRO A 90 -2.22 -1.01 -11.51
N ALA A 91 -1.63 -0.80 -12.69
CA ALA A 91 -0.65 -1.73 -13.27
C ALA A 91 0.57 -2.03 -12.36
N PRO A 92 1.24 -1.05 -11.71
CA PRO A 92 2.36 -1.35 -10.80
C PRO A 92 1.94 -2.12 -9.56
N ALA A 93 0.76 -1.81 -8.99
CA ALA A 93 0.23 -2.49 -7.82
C ALA A 93 -0.24 -3.91 -8.18
N ALA A 94 -0.98 -4.05 -9.27
CA ALA A 94 -1.49 -5.32 -9.79
C ALA A 94 -0.35 -6.30 -10.09
N ARG A 95 0.73 -5.84 -10.74
CA ARG A 95 1.89 -6.71 -11.00
C ARG A 95 2.55 -7.22 -9.73
N LEU A 96 2.63 -6.37 -8.70
CA LEU A 96 3.20 -6.78 -7.41
C LEU A 96 2.25 -7.71 -6.65
N GLU A 97 0.95 -7.44 -6.68
CA GLU A 97 -0.09 -8.33 -6.14
C GLU A 97 -0.02 -9.73 -6.80
N GLU A 98 0.10 -9.81 -8.13
CA GLU A 98 0.29 -11.07 -8.86
C GLU A 98 1.57 -11.80 -8.40
N LEU A 99 2.69 -11.09 -8.27
CA LEU A 99 3.95 -11.70 -7.79
C LEU A 99 3.82 -12.23 -6.36
N LEU A 100 3.15 -11.49 -5.47
CA LEU A 100 3.01 -11.87 -4.07
C LEU A 100 2.01 -13.02 -3.89
N THR A 101 0.87 -12.99 -4.57
CA THR A 101 -0.14 -14.06 -4.51
C THR A 101 0.37 -15.38 -5.08
N ALA A 102 1.27 -15.36 -6.07
CA ALA A 102 1.95 -16.56 -6.57
C ALA A 102 2.82 -17.29 -5.52
N ARG A 103 3.06 -16.67 -4.35
CA ARG A 103 3.79 -17.27 -3.21
C ARG A 103 2.88 -17.87 -2.15
N LEU A 104 1.56 -17.79 -2.33
CA LEU A 104 0.56 -18.34 -1.41
C LEU A 104 -0.03 -19.64 -1.99
N ASP A 105 -0.49 -20.53 -1.11
CA ASP A 105 -1.35 -21.61 -1.56
C ASP A 105 -2.66 -21.03 -2.15
N PRO A 106 -3.12 -21.48 -3.34
CA PRO A 106 -4.30 -20.91 -3.98
C PRO A 106 -5.60 -21.04 -3.18
N ILE A 107 -5.75 -22.11 -2.40
CA ILE A 107 -6.94 -22.35 -1.57
C ILE A 107 -6.92 -21.42 -0.35
N ASP A 108 -5.75 -21.29 0.26
CA ASP A 108 -5.55 -20.36 1.38
C ASP A 108 -5.76 -18.91 0.92
N TRP A 109 -5.20 -18.51 -0.22
CA TRP A 109 -5.41 -17.16 -0.77
C TRP A 109 -6.88 -16.87 -1.03
N ALA A 110 -7.60 -17.77 -1.71
CA ALA A 110 -9.03 -17.63 -1.96
C ALA A 110 -9.84 -17.50 -0.67
N THR A 111 -9.37 -18.10 0.42
CA THR A 111 -9.96 -17.98 1.75
C THR A 111 -9.65 -16.63 2.40
N TYR A 112 -8.43 -16.13 2.29
CA TYR A 112 -7.97 -14.90 2.96
C TYR A 112 -8.37 -13.61 2.26
N GLU A 113 -8.33 -13.60 0.93
CA GLU A 113 -8.50 -12.43 0.07
C GLU A 113 -9.65 -11.50 0.50
N PRO A 114 -10.92 -11.97 0.61
CA PRO A 114 -12.03 -11.07 0.93
C PRO A 114 -11.89 -10.42 2.30
N TYR A 115 -11.29 -11.11 3.27
CA TYR A 115 -11.10 -10.59 4.62
C TYR A 115 -9.89 -9.64 4.69
N LEU A 116 -8.83 -9.92 3.94
CA LEU A 116 -7.65 -9.06 3.86
C LEU A 116 -8.03 -7.70 3.27
N TRP A 117 -8.75 -7.69 2.16
CA TRP A 117 -9.20 -6.45 1.51
C TRP A 117 -10.27 -5.71 2.31
N ALA A 118 -11.17 -6.42 3.00
CA ALA A 118 -12.09 -5.76 3.92
C ALA A 118 -11.36 -5.11 5.11
N ASN A 119 -10.25 -5.68 5.56
CA ASN A 119 -9.42 -5.10 6.62
C ASN A 119 -8.64 -3.88 6.13
N GLU A 120 -8.04 -3.98 4.94
CA GLU A 120 -7.34 -2.88 4.27
C GLU A 120 -8.29 -1.69 4.11
N GLN A 121 -9.47 -1.90 3.52
CA GLN A 121 -10.43 -0.82 3.28
C GLN A 121 -10.89 -0.16 4.59
N ARG A 122 -11.11 -0.95 5.64
CA ARG A 122 -11.44 -0.42 6.98
C ARG A 122 -10.29 0.42 7.56
N PHE A 123 -9.05 0.00 7.33
CA PHE A 123 -7.87 0.73 7.78
C PHE A 123 -7.66 2.01 6.97
N TYR A 124 -7.83 1.96 5.65
CA TYR A 124 -7.81 3.10 4.76
C TYR A 124 -8.82 4.17 5.18
N GLN A 125 -10.08 3.78 5.40
CA GLN A 125 -11.12 4.72 5.85
C GLN A 125 -10.79 5.39 7.19
N ARG A 126 -10.13 4.67 8.12
CA ARG A 126 -9.75 5.20 9.44
C ARG A 126 -8.54 6.11 9.40
N THR A 127 -7.66 5.93 8.41
CA THR A 127 -6.36 6.62 8.36
C THR A 127 -6.23 7.61 7.22
N SER A 128 -7.19 7.69 6.31
CA SER A 128 -7.21 8.61 5.16
C SER A 128 -6.98 10.08 5.57
N VAL A 129 -7.54 10.50 6.72
CA VAL A 129 -7.35 11.86 7.25
C VAL A 129 -5.92 12.13 7.74
N LEU A 130 -5.17 11.10 8.13
CA LEU A 130 -3.83 11.23 8.74
C LEU A 130 -2.76 11.59 7.72
N ALA A 131 -2.95 11.23 6.44
CA ALA A 131 -2.02 11.59 5.38
C ALA A 131 -2.27 13.02 4.82
N GLY A 132 -3.25 13.75 5.36
CA GLY A 132 -3.45 15.18 5.12
C GLY A 132 -3.70 15.52 3.66
N GLY A 133 -3.03 16.56 3.14
CA GLY A 133 -3.17 17.01 1.74
C GLY A 133 -2.69 16.01 0.67
N LEU A 134 -2.16 14.84 1.05
CA LEU A 134 -1.87 13.75 0.12
C LEU A 134 -3.10 12.93 -0.28
N VAL A 135 -4.14 12.91 0.56
CA VAL A 135 -5.36 12.07 0.35
C VAL A 135 -6.58 12.92 -0.06
N GLN A 136 -6.44 14.24 -0.10
CA GLN A 136 -7.50 15.18 -0.52
C GLN A 136 -7.45 15.54 -2.01
N LEU A 137 -6.81 14.72 -2.85
CA LEU A 137 -6.50 15.04 -4.25
C LEU A 137 -7.49 14.52 -5.29
#